data_AF-A0A519X8N9-F1
#
_entry.id   AF-A0A519X8N9-F1
#
_cell.length_a   1.000
_cell.length_b   1.000
_cell.length_c   1.000
_cell.angle_alpha   90.00
_cell.angle_beta   90.00
_cell.angle_gamma   90.00
#
_symmetry.space_group_name_H-M   'P 1'
#
loop_
_entity.id
_entity.type
_entity.pdbx_description
1 polymer ?
#
loop_
_entity_poly.entity_id
_entity_poly.type
_entity_poly.pdbx_seq_one_letter_code
_entity_poly.pdbx_strand_id
1 'polypeptide(L)'
;NWGTKITIGMLSFMTFIVVLGILMIRSDSDSLVESNYYEKGLTYDNEYAAKTQVGKDQASPILHIDATTLSINFKTPAKGRVRLTRNDSKASDTTVQFLTKTGKLNLNIAKLTKGQWHLITSWQNPEGINYLKDEEVYLP
;
A
#
# COMPACT_ATOMS: atom_id res chain seq x y z
N ASN A 1 34.97 -49.15 4.37
CA ASN A 1 33.84 -49.90 4.94
C ASN A 1 32.54 -49.33 4.35
N TRP A 2 31.69 -50.19 3.79
CA TRP A 2 30.52 -49.78 3.00
C TRP A 2 29.44 -49.11 3.85
N GLY A 3 29.19 -49.61 5.06
CA GLY A 3 28.24 -49.00 6.01
C GLY A 3 28.63 -47.58 6.44
N THR A 4 29.92 -47.32 6.66
CA THR A 4 30.41 -45.98 7.04
C THR A 4 30.10 -44.92 5.99
N LYS A 5 30.16 -45.26 4.69
CA LYS A 5 29.83 -44.33 3.60
C LYS A 5 28.34 -43.94 3.61
N ILE A 6 27.47 -44.89 3.92
CA ILE A 6 26.02 -44.66 4.05
C ILE A 6 25.72 -43.78 5.26
N THR A 7 26.33 -44.06 6.42
CA THR A 7 26.13 -43.27 7.63
C THR A 7 26.58 -41.81 7.45
N ILE A 8 27.71 -41.57 6.78
CA ILE A 8 28.18 -40.21 6.47
C ILE A 8 27.21 -39.49 5.54
N GLY A 9 26.71 -40.17 4.49
CA GLY A 9 25.72 -39.59 3.58
C GLY A 9 24.42 -39.21 4.30
N MET A 10 23.94 -40.06 5.19
CA MET A 10 22.73 -39.81 5.97
C MET A 10 22.90 -38.63 6.92
N LEU A 11 24.02 -38.56 7.64
CA LEU A 11 24.32 -37.45 8.54
C LEU A 11 24.47 -36.11 7.79
N SER A 12 25.11 -36.14 6.62
CA SER A 12 25.24 -34.98 5.74
C SER A 12 23.88 -34.48 5.27
N PHE A 13 22.98 -35.39 4.87
CA PHE A 13 21.64 -35.03 4.41
C PHE A 13 20.77 -34.47 5.54
N MET A 14 20.82 -35.06 6.73
CA MET A 14 20.14 -34.54 7.92
C MET A 14 20.63 -33.12 8.27
N THR A 15 21.96 -32.90 8.24
CA THR A 15 22.55 -31.58 8.50
C THR A 15 22.10 -30.57 7.46
N PHE A 16 22.05 -30.96 6.17
CA PHE A 16 21.58 -30.11 5.09
C PHE A 16 20.12 -29.67 5.29
N ILE A 17 19.22 -30.59 5.67
CA ILE A 17 17.81 -30.25 5.95
C ILE A 17 17.71 -29.26 7.12
N VAL A 18 18.46 -29.47 8.22
CA VAL A 18 18.46 -28.57 9.37
C VAL A 18 18.95 -27.18 8.99
N VAL A 19 20.00 -27.08 8.17
CA VAL A 19 20.52 -25.80 7.65
C VAL A 19 19.46 -25.10 6.80
N LEU A 20 18.77 -25.81 5.91
CA LEU A 20 17.67 -25.25 5.12
C LEU A 20 16.53 -24.74 6.02
N GLY A 21 16.18 -25.48 7.08
CA GLY A 21 15.17 -25.04 8.05
C GLY A 21 15.56 -23.75 8.77
N ILE A 22 16.81 -23.64 9.23
CA ILE A 22 17.33 -22.42 9.87
C ILE A 22 17.34 -21.25 8.87
N LEU A 23 17.75 -21.48 7.63
CA LEU A 23 17.72 -20.48 6.58
C LEU A 23 16.29 -20.03 6.27
N MET A 24 15.31 -20.93 6.29
CA MET A 24 13.90 -20.59 6.05
C MET A 24 13.32 -19.74 7.18
N ILE A 25 13.70 -20.01 8.44
CA ILE A 25 13.27 -19.20 9.60
C ILE A 25 13.96 -17.83 9.63
N ARG A 26 15.21 -17.74 9.16
CA ARG A 26 16.00 -16.50 9.10
C ARG A 26 15.74 -15.66 7.86
N SER A 27 15.31 -16.28 6.77
CA SER A 27 14.82 -15.57 5.61
C SER A 27 13.60 -14.78 6.06
N ASP A 28 13.64 -13.47 5.90
CA ASP A 28 12.50 -12.62 6.23
C ASP A 28 11.23 -13.24 5.63
N SER A 29 10.25 -13.48 6.50
CA SER A 29 8.91 -13.83 6.08
C SER A 29 8.34 -12.59 5.41
N ASP A 30 8.70 -12.36 4.15
CA ASP A 30 8.07 -11.33 3.36
C ASP A 30 6.59 -11.69 3.34
N SER A 31 5.85 -10.88 4.09
CA SER A 31 4.46 -11.07 4.52
C SER A 31 3.51 -11.22 3.33
N LEU A 32 3.51 -12.40 2.70
CA LEU A 32 2.50 -12.86 1.75
C LEU A 32 1.22 -13.34 2.47
N VAL A 33 1.25 -13.40 3.80
CA VAL A 33 0.03 -13.34 4.59
C VAL A 33 -0.24 -11.85 4.79
N GLU A 34 -1.05 -11.26 3.90
CA GLU A 34 -1.74 -10.03 4.25
C GLU A 34 -2.49 -10.32 5.55
N SER A 35 -1.99 -9.75 6.66
CA SER A 35 -2.60 -9.90 7.99
C SER A 35 -4.08 -9.53 8.01
N ASN A 36 -4.55 -8.81 6.99
CA ASN A 36 -5.88 -8.28 6.81
C ASN A 36 -6.71 -9.00 5.73
N TYR A 37 -6.34 -10.20 5.27
CA TYR A 37 -7.16 -10.89 4.26
C TYR A 37 -8.61 -11.12 4.73
N TYR A 38 -8.82 -11.32 6.04
CA TYR A 38 -10.16 -11.45 6.64
C TYR A 38 -10.89 -10.11 6.83
N GLU A 39 -10.22 -9.03 7.25
CA GLU A 39 -10.91 -7.74 7.47
C GLU A 39 -11.19 -6.97 6.15
N LYS A 40 -10.46 -7.28 5.07
CA LYS A 40 -10.80 -6.81 3.70
C LYS A 40 -12.23 -7.18 3.31
N GLY A 41 -12.70 -8.36 3.67
CA GLY A 41 -14.07 -8.80 3.36
C GLY A 41 -15.16 -7.93 4.01
N LEU A 42 -14.92 -7.44 5.23
CA LEU A 42 -15.88 -6.59 5.97
C LEU A 42 -15.93 -5.15 5.46
N THR A 43 -14.84 -4.68 4.85
CA THR A 43 -14.71 -3.30 4.36
C THR A 43 -14.98 -3.17 2.87
N TYR A 44 -14.97 -4.27 2.13
CA TYR A 44 -15.12 -4.30 0.67
C TYR A 44 -16.38 -3.59 0.17
N ASP A 45 -17.55 -3.88 0.74
CA ASP A 45 -18.81 -3.27 0.30
C ASP A 45 -18.81 -1.74 0.47
N ASN A 46 -18.23 -1.26 1.57
CA ASN A 46 -18.10 0.17 1.84
C ASN A 46 -17.11 0.84 0.90
N GLU A 47 -15.98 0.20 0.63
CA GLU A 47 -14.98 0.70 -0.33
C GLU A 47 -15.55 0.71 -1.75
N TYR A 48 -16.27 -0.34 -2.14
CA TYR A 48 -16.91 -0.46 -3.44
C TYR A 48 -17.99 0.61 -3.65
N ALA A 49 -18.84 0.83 -2.64
CA ALA A 49 -19.84 1.89 -2.66
C ALA A 49 -19.18 3.27 -2.80
N ALA A 50 -18.12 3.54 -2.04
CA ALA A 50 -17.37 4.80 -2.10
C ALA A 50 -16.68 5.03 -3.45
N LYS A 51 -16.09 3.99 -4.06
CA LYS A 51 -15.52 4.06 -5.42
C LYS A 51 -16.58 4.36 -6.48
N THR A 52 -17.73 3.69 -6.38
CA THR A 52 -18.85 3.89 -7.31
C THR A 52 -19.42 5.31 -7.20
N GLN A 53 -19.47 5.86 -5.98
CA GLN A 53 -19.99 7.20 -5.72
C GLN A 53 -19.15 8.30 -6.37
N VAL A 54 -17.82 8.11 -6.46
CA VAL A 54 -16.92 9.04 -7.17
C VAL A 54 -17.35 9.21 -8.63
N GLY A 55 -17.70 8.11 -9.29
CA GLY A 55 -18.16 8.11 -10.68
C GLY A 55 -19.54 8.74 -10.83
N LYS A 56 -20.48 8.42 -9.93
CA LYS A 56 -21.85 8.96 -9.94
C LYS A 56 -21.87 10.49 -9.77
N ASP A 57 -21.08 11.02 -8.84
CA ASP A 57 -21.08 12.45 -8.51
C ASP A 57 -20.07 13.27 -9.33
N GLN A 58 -19.33 12.61 -10.23
CA GLN A 58 -18.19 13.18 -10.95
C GLN A 58 -17.24 13.91 -9.98
N ALA A 59 -16.96 13.26 -8.85
CA ALA A 59 -16.18 13.83 -7.74
C ALA A 59 -14.70 13.47 -7.82
N SER A 60 -14.22 13.01 -8.99
CA SER A 60 -12.82 12.63 -9.17
C SER A 60 -11.90 13.84 -8.94
N PRO A 61 -10.93 13.77 -8.02
CA PRO A 61 -10.02 14.87 -7.77
C PRO A 61 -9.07 15.06 -8.96
N ILE A 62 -8.67 16.29 -9.21
CA ILE A 62 -7.66 16.61 -10.22
C ILE A 62 -6.29 16.60 -9.54
N LEU A 63 -5.37 15.78 -10.08
CA LEU A 63 -4.00 15.65 -9.59
C LEU A 63 -3.04 16.50 -10.41
N HIS A 64 -2.19 17.27 -9.74
CA HIS A 64 -1.06 17.97 -10.35
C HIS A 64 0.22 17.64 -9.58
N ILE A 65 1.25 17.25 -10.32
CA ILE A 65 2.53 16.83 -9.77
C ILE A 65 3.59 17.79 -10.29
N ASP A 66 4.18 18.53 -9.36
CA ASP A 66 5.37 19.34 -9.58
C ASP A 66 6.62 18.61 -9.04
N ALA A 67 7.80 19.21 -9.21
CA ALA A 67 9.07 18.62 -8.78
C ALA A 67 9.14 18.28 -7.27
N THR A 68 8.40 19.00 -6.43
CA THR A 68 8.43 18.83 -4.96
C THR A 68 7.05 18.74 -4.33
N THR A 69 5.97 18.88 -5.12
CA THR A 69 4.63 19.04 -4.58
C THR A 69 3.62 18.25 -5.38
N LEU A 70 2.79 17.47 -4.68
CA LEU A 70 1.59 16.83 -5.22
C LEU A 70 0.37 17.63 -4.75
N SER A 71 -0.28 18.29 -5.69
CA SER A 71 -1.54 19.00 -5.47
C SER A 71 -2.73 18.12 -5.86
N ILE A 72 -3.68 17.98 -4.95
CA ILE A 72 -4.92 17.25 -5.12
C ILE A 72 -6.07 18.24 -4.96
N ASN A 73 -6.83 18.46 -6.03
CA ASN A 73 -7.96 19.38 -6.06
C ASN A 73 -9.28 18.59 -6.06
N PHE A 74 -9.99 18.63 -4.94
CA PHE A 74 -11.33 18.12 -4.75
C PHE A 74 -12.38 19.14 -5.21
N LYS A 75 -13.53 18.65 -5.70
CA LYS A 75 -14.67 19.49 -6.13
C LYS A 75 -15.31 20.26 -4.97
N THR A 76 -15.26 19.71 -3.76
CA THR A 76 -15.86 20.26 -2.54
C THR A 76 -14.87 20.17 -1.38
N PRO A 77 -15.11 20.89 -0.27
CA PRO A 77 -14.33 20.74 0.95
C PRO A 77 -14.37 19.28 1.41
N ALA A 78 -13.21 18.70 1.63
CA ALA A 78 -13.05 17.27 1.89
C ALA A 78 -12.20 17.06 3.13
N LYS A 79 -12.60 16.09 3.96
CA LYS A 79 -11.80 15.58 5.09
C LYS A 79 -11.50 14.11 4.85
N GLY A 80 -10.28 13.68 5.16
CA GLY A 80 -9.92 12.30 4.88
C GLY A 80 -8.45 12.00 5.04
N ARG A 81 -8.01 10.98 4.32
CA ARG A 81 -6.63 10.51 4.29
C ARG A 81 -6.17 10.19 2.88
N VAL A 82 -4.92 10.51 2.60
CA VAL A 82 -4.20 10.09 1.41
C VAL A 82 -3.15 9.08 1.84
N ARG A 83 -3.11 7.92 1.19
CA ARG A 83 -2.08 6.90 1.38
C ARG A 83 -1.28 6.76 0.09
N LEU A 84 0.03 6.93 0.18
CA LEU A 84 0.97 6.65 -0.90
C LEU A 84 1.68 5.35 -0.57
N THR A 85 1.58 4.37 -1.46
CA THR A 85 2.23 3.07 -1.29
C THR A 85 3.10 2.73 -2.49
N ARG A 86 4.21 2.01 -2.24
CA ARG A 86 5.12 1.54 -3.30
C ARG A 86 5.12 0.02 -3.35
N ASN A 87 5.01 -0.56 -4.55
CA ASN A 87 4.89 -2.01 -4.71
C ASN A 87 6.15 -2.78 -4.29
N ASP A 88 7.30 -2.13 -4.30
CA ASP A 88 8.61 -2.72 -3.99
C ASP A 88 9.09 -2.45 -2.54
N SER A 89 8.36 -1.65 -1.75
CA SER A 89 8.73 -1.39 -0.36
C SER A 89 7.55 -0.89 0.47
N LYS A 90 6.94 -1.78 1.26
CA LYS A 90 5.93 -1.43 2.27
C LYS A 90 6.46 -0.46 3.33
N ALA A 91 7.78 -0.41 3.55
CA ALA A 91 8.42 0.48 4.54
C ALA A 91 8.37 1.97 4.16
N SER A 92 8.11 2.27 2.88
CA SER A 92 8.02 3.65 2.37
C SER A 92 6.58 4.18 2.33
N ASP A 93 5.61 3.39 2.78
CA ASP A 93 4.20 3.76 2.75
C ASP A 93 3.94 4.96 3.67
N THR A 94 3.37 6.02 3.10
CA THR A 94 3.07 7.26 3.82
C THR A 94 1.57 7.50 3.84
N THR A 95 0.99 7.73 5.02
CA THR A 95 -0.40 8.13 5.16
C THR A 95 -0.48 9.54 5.73
N VAL A 96 -1.19 10.44 5.04
CA VAL A 96 -1.40 11.83 5.45
C VAL A 96 -2.88 12.08 5.65
N GLN A 97 -3.27 12.49 6.85
CA GLN A 97 -4.63 12.97 7.11
C GLN A 97 -4.76 14.43 6.70
N PHE A 98 -5.91 14.81 6.16
CA PHE A 98 -6.16 16.16 5.69
C PHE A 98 -7.58 16.64 5.98
N LEU A 99 -7.70 17.96 6.07
CA LEU A 99 -8.97 18.68 6.10
C LEU A 99 -8.81 19.89 5.19
N THR A 100 -9.57 19.92 4.10
CA THR A 100 -9.55 21.04 3.14
C THR A 100 -10.79 21.90 3.36
N LYS A 101 -10.59 23.23 3.37
CA LYS A 101 -11.71 24.19 3.38
C LYS A 101 -12.20 24.57 1.99
N THR A 102 -11.30 24.53 1.00
CA THR A 102 -11.56 24.94 -0.39
C THR A 102 -11.40 23.79 -1.38
N GLY A 103 -11.23 22.56 -0.89
CA GLY A 103 -10.96 21.40 -1.73
C GLY A 103 -9.52 21.28 -2.24
N LYS A 104 -8.58 22.14 -1.84
CA LYS A 104 -7.16 22.02 -2.24
C LYS A 104 -6.30 21.38 -1.15
N LEU A 105 -5.60 20.31 -1.50
CA LEU A 105 -4.60 19.65 -0.68
C LEU A 105 -3.24 19.69 -1.38
N ASN A 106 -2.20 20.14 -0.68
CA ASN A 106 -0.82 20.11 -1.18
C ASN A 106 0.00 19.20 -0.27
N LEU A 107 0.64 18.20 -0.86
CA LEU A 107 1.54 17.28 -0.19
C LEU A 107 2.98 17.57 -0.63
N ASN A 108 3.88 17.71 0.34
CA ASN A 108 5.31 17.83 0.04
C ASN A 108 5.86 16.43 -0.24
N ILE A 109 6.29 16.21 -1.48
CA ILE A 109 6.84 14.94 -1.96
C ILE A 109 8.37 14.96 -2.08
N ALA A 110 9.05 16.04 -1.68
CA ALA A 110 10.50 16.19 -1.81
C ALA A 110 11.31 15.12 -1.05
N LYS A 111 10.71 14.49 -0.03
CA LYS A 111 11.33 13.40 0.75
C LYS A 111 11.04 12.01 0.18
N LEU A 112 10.15 11.90 -0.80
CA LEU A 112 9.78 10.63 -1.41
C LEU A 112 10.75 10.29 -2.54
N THR A 113 11.00 9.00 -2.71
CA THR A 113 11.82 8.51 -3.83
C THR A 113 11.07 8.66 -5.14
N LYS A 114 11.80 9.06 -6.18
CA LYS A 114 11.29 9.14 -7.55
C LYS A 114 10.81 7.77 -8.05
N GLY A 115 9.76 7.75 -8.86
CA GLY A 115 9.23 6.51 -9.45
C GLY A 115 7.71 6.39 -9.41
N GLN A 116 7.23 5.16 -9.60
CA GLN A 116 5.80 4.84 -9.58
C GLN A 116 5.29 4.68 -8.15
N TRP A 117 4.19 5.36 -7.85
CA TRP A 117 3.50 5.31 -6.57
C TRP A 117 2.02 5.02 -6.78
N HIS A 118 1.44 4.24 -5.89
CA HIS A 118 0.01 4.01 -5.85
C HIS A 118 -0.63 4.95 -4.83
N LEU A 119 -1.47 5.85 -5.30
CA LEU A 119 -2.14 6.89 -4.53
C LEU A 119 -3.56 6.47 -4.21
N ILE A 120 -3.84 6.23 -2.92
CA ILE A 120 -5.19 5.90 -2.44
C ILE A 120 -5.70 7.08 -1.63
N THR A 121 -6.72 7.76 -2.17
CA THR A 121 -7.36 8.89 -1.52
C THR A 121 -8.73 8.47 -1.02
N SER A 122 -8.95 8.59 0.29
CA SER A 122 -10.24 8.33 0.94
C SER A 122 -10.71 9.60 1.63
N TRP A 123 -11.88 10.10 1.26
CA TRP A 123 -12.38 11.37 1.77
C TRP A 123 -13.89 11.38 1.94
N GLN A 124 -14.36 12.29 2.79
CA GLN A 124 -15.76 12.55 3.05
C GLN A 124 -16.07 14.02 2.72
N ASN A 125 -17.17 14.25 2.02
CA ASN A 125 -17.68 15.61 1.78
C ASN A 125 -18.39 16.18 3.05
N PRO A 126 -18.81 17.46 3.05
CA PRO A 126 -19.49 18.03 4.21
C PRO A 126 -20.86 17.40 4.51
N GLU A 127 -21.48 16.76 3.51
CA GLU A 127 -22.76 16.07 3.61
C GLU A 127 -22.64 14.65 4.20
N GLY A 128 -21.42 14.18 4.46
CA GLY A 128 -21.16 12.86 5.04
C GLY A 128 -21.00 11.72 4.02
N ILE A 129 -20.99 12.03 2.72
CA ILE A 129 -20.79 11.05 1.65
C ILE A 129 -19.32 10.67 1.56
N ASN A 130 -19.05 9.37 1.57
CA ASN A 130 -17.71 8.80 1.49
C ASN A 130 -17.31 8.51 0.04
N TYR A 131 -16.06 8.82 -0.26
CA TYR A 131 -15.45 8.63 -1.56
C TYR A 131 -14.10 7.93 -1.39
N LEU A 132 -13.78 7.07 -2.35
CA LEU A 132 -12.51 6.36 -2.42
C LEU A 132 -12.04 6.36 -3.87
N LYS A 133 -10.78 6.74 -4.08
CA LYS A 133 -10.15 6.74 -5.40
C LYS A 133 -8.70 6.27 -5.29
N ASP A 134 -8.38 5.29 -6.11
CA ASP A 134 -7.06 4.70 -6.29
C ASP A 134 -6.55 5.02 -7.71
N GLU A 135 -5.34 5.60 -7.80
CA GLU A 135 -4.68 5.97 -9.04
C GLU A 135 -3.17 5.75 -8.96
N GLU A 136 -2.56 5.37 -10.07
CA GLU A 136 -1.10 5.32 -10.19
C GLU A 136 -0.56 6.69 -10.59
N VAL A 137 0.48 7.13 -9.89
CA VAL A 137 1.14 8.43 -10.12
C VAL A 137 2.65 8.27 -10.20
N TYR A 138 3.26 8.97 -11.14
CA TYR A 138 4.71 9.02 -11.26
C TYR A 138 5.26 10.28 -10.58
N LEU A 139 6.13 10.09 -9.59
CA LEU A 139 6.82 11.19 -8.91
C LEU A 139 8.16 11.47 -9.60
N PRO A 140 8.42 12.72 -10.07
CA PRO A 140 9.56 13.08 -10.91
C PRO A 140 10.90 13.26 -10.19
#